data_AF-A0A2J8Y125-F1
#
_entry.id   AF-A0A2J8Y125-F1
#
_cell.length_a   1.000
_cell.length_b   1.000
_cell.length_c   1.000
_cell.angle_alpha   90.00
_cell.angle_beta   90.00
_cell.angle_gamma   90.00
#
_symmetry.space_group_name_H-M   'P 1'
#
loop_
_entity.id
_entity.type
_entity.pdbx_description
1 polymer ?
#
loop_
_entity_poly.entity_id
_entity_poly.type
_entity_poly.pdbx_seq_one_letter_code
_entity_poly.pdbx_strand_id
1 'polypeptide(L)'
;LLEQVDEQTFLQESQLLQPPGPLGPLTPLQWDEDQQLGDLKQLLSRLCGLLLEEGSHPGAPAKPVDLAPMEAPGPLAPVPSTVCPLRRKLWQNYRNLTFDPVSANRYFYLSCQDQQVESCFLKKTYSDPNPQDLWL
;
A
#
# COMPACT_ATOMS: atom_id res chain seq x y z
N LEU A 1 26.29 -25.80 17.19
CA LEU A 1 26.68 -26.44 15.91
C LEU A 1 25.57 -27.40 15.55
N LEU A 2 24.59 -26.94 14.77
CA LEU A 2 23.56 -27.78 14.17
C LEU A 2 23.85 -27.66 12.67
N GLU A 3 24.71 -28.54 12.15
CA GLU A 3 24.87 -28.78 10.71
C GLU A 3 23.47 -29.03 10.15
N GLN A 4 22.97 -28.24 9.19
CA GLN A 4 23.31 -28.32 7.76
C GLN A 4 23.16 -29.73 7.14
N VAL A 5 22.62 -30.71 7.89
CA VAL A 5 22.34 -32.06 7.38
C VAL A 5 21.16 -32.01 6.42
N ASP A 6 20.11 -31.25 6.75
CA ASP A 6 18.87 -31.18 5.97
C ASP A 6 19.07 -30.56 4.57
N GLU A 7 19.92 -29.53 4.47
CA GLU A 7 20.24 -28.91 3.19
C GLU A 7 21.07 -29.84 2.29
N GLN A 8 21.97 -30.62 2.89
CA GLN A 8 22.83 -31.53 2.15
C GLN A 8 22.03 -32.75 1.64
N THR A 9 21.10 -33.25 2.45
CA THR A 9 20.16 -34.31 2.04
C THR A 9 19.21 -33.82 0.96
N PHE A 10 18.66 -32.61 1.08
CA PHE A 10 17.78 -32.03 0.07
C PHE A 10 18.48 -31.88 -1.29
N LEU A 11 19.72 -31.37 -1.30
CA LEU A 11 20.50 -31.23 -2.53
C LEU A 11 20.83 -32.59 -3.14
N GLN A 12 21.19 -33.59 -2.33
CA GLN A 12 21.48 -34.93 -2.82
C GLN A 12 20.24 -35.62 -3.40
N GLU A 13 19.08 -35.49 -2.76
CA GLU A 13 17.82 -36.05 -3.26
C GLU A 13 17.32 -35.31 -4.51
N SER A 14 17.56 -34.01 -4.63
CA SER A 14 17.18 -33.23 -5.81
C SER A 14 17.88 -33.70 -7.10
N GLN A 15 19.09 -34.26 -7.00
CA GLN A 15 19.80 -34.82 -8.15
C GLN A 15 19.20 -36.13 -8.67
N LEU A 16 18.36 -36.79 -7.87
CA LEU A 16 17.63 -38.00 -8.27
C LEU A 16 16.32 -37.68 -9.00
N LEU A 17 15.86 -36.42 -8.94
CA LEU A 17 14.66 -35.98 -9.64
C LEU A 17 14.96 -35.81 -11.13
N GLN A 18 14.17 -36.47 -11.97
CA GLN A 18 14.26 -36.28 -13.41
C GLN A 18 13.69 -34.89 -13.74
N PRO A 19 14.43 -34.06 -14.52
CA PRO A 19 13.91 -32.75 -14.90
C PRO A 19 12.61 -32.92 -15.70
N PRO A 20 11.60 -32.05 -15.49
CA PRO A 20 10.39 -32.07 -16.30
C PRO A 20 10.73 -32.01 -17.78
N GLY A 21 9.99 -32.77 -18.59
CA GLY A 21 10.15 -32.73 -20.04
C GLY A 21 9.95 -31.33 -20.61
N PRO A 22 10.45 -31.05 -21.83
CA PRO A 22 10.27 -29.76 -22.47
C PRO A 22 8.78 -29.40 -22.50
N LEU A 23 8.44 -28.23 -21.99
CA LEU A 23 7.08 -27.71 -22.13
C LEU A 23 6.82 -27.53 -23.63
N GLY A 24 5.78 -28.20 -24.13
CA GLY A 24 5.37 -28.08 -25.53
C GLY A 24 5.03 -26.62 -25.90
N PRO A 25 4.86 -26.30 -27.19
CA PRO A 25 4.58 -24.95 -27.63
C PRO A 25 3.37 -24.40 -26.87
N LEU A 26 3.60 -23.41 -26.01
CA LEU A 26 2.54 -22.74 -25.29
C LEU A 26 1.75 -21.94 -26.31
N THR A 27 0.50 -22.31 -26.54
CA THR A 27 -0.43 -21.49 -27.31
C THR A 27 -0.49 -20.12 -26.63
N PRO A 28 -0.20 -19.01 -27.32
CA PRO A 28 -0.35 -17.69 -26.73
C PRO A 28 -1.78 -17.55 -26.22
N LEU A 29 -1.93 -17.19 -24.95
CA LEU A 29 -3.21 -16.88 -24.35
C LEU A 29 -3.80 -15.70 -25.13
N GLN A 30 -4.86 -15.95 -25.92
CA GLN A 30 -5.57 -14.86 -26.59
C GLN A 30 -6.38 -14.10 -25.55
N TRP A 31 -5.88 -12.91 -25.21
CA TRP A 31 -6.59 -11.96 -24.36
C TRP A 31 -7.47 -11.07 -25.24
N ASP A 32 -8.78 -11.27 -25.18
CA ASP A 32 -9.74 -10.33 -25.74
C ASP A 32 -10.15 -9.32 -24.67
N GLU A 33 -9.58 -8.12 -24.75
CA GLU A 33 -9.83 -7.06 -23.79
C GLU A 33 -11.31 -6.64 -23.77
N ASP A 34 -11.97 -6.65 -24.92
CA ASP A 34 -13.35 -6.19 -25.03
C ASP A 34 -14.33 -7.19 -24.44
N GLN A 35 -14.06 -8.49 -24.58
CA GLN A 35 -14.84 -9.54 -23.91
C GLN A 35 -14.54 -9.63 -22.40
N GLN A 36 -13.27 -9.51 -21.99
CA GLN A 36 -12.88 -9.65 -20.58
C GLN A 36 -13.25 -8.43 -19.74
N LEU A 37 -13.25 -7.23 -20.34
CA LEU A 37 -13.40 -5.96 -19.62
C LEU A 37 -14.68 -5.20 -19.96
N GLY A 38 -15.50 -5.70 -20.89
CA GLY A 38 -16.73 -5.04 -21.35
C GLY A 38 -17.68 -4.70 -20.21
N ASP A 39 -17.96 -5.67 -19.33
CA ASP A 39 -18.86 -5.48 -18.19
C ASP A 39 -18.33 -4.43 -17.20
N LEU A 40 -17.02 -4.41 -16.96
CA LEU A 40 -16.39 -3.41 -16.10
C LEU A 40 -16.45 -2.02 -16.73
N LYS A 41 -16.16 -1.91 -18.04
CA LYS A 41 -16.25 -0.65 -18.80
C LYS A 41 -17.68 -0.09 -18.75
N GLN A 42 -18.70 -0.95 -18.86
CA GLN A 42 -20.11 -0.54 -18.73
C GLN A 42 -20.50 -0.13 -17.31
N LEU A 43 -20.04 -0.86 -16.29
CA LEU A 43 -20.30 -0.49 -14.89
C LEU A 43 -19.69 0.87 -14.56
N LEU A 44 -18.45 1.09 -14.97
CA LEU A 44 -17.74 2.36 -14.76
C LEU A 44 -18.41 3.52 -15.51
N SER A 45 -18.85 3.32 -16.76
CA SER A 45 -19.56 4.37 -17.49
C SER A 45 -20.87 4.76 -16.82
N ARG A 46 -21.61 3.78 -16.27
CA ARG A 46 -22.83 4.02 -15.51
C ARG A 46 -22.57 4.77 -14.21
N LEU A 47 -21.53 4.39 -13.47
CA LEU A 47 -21.13 5.11 -12.25
C LEU A 47 -20.73 6.55 -12.55
N CYS A 48 -19.96 6.78 -13.62
CA CYS A 48 -19.60 8.11 -14.05
C CYS A 48 -20.82 8.96 -14.42
N GLY A 49 -21.82 8.39 -15.11
CA GLY A 49 -23.08 9.07 -15.44
C GLY A 49 -23.85 9.51 -14.19
N LEU A 50 -23.98 8.63 -13.20
CA LEU A 50 -24.65 8.94 -11.93
C LEU A 50 -23.93 10.05 -11.14
N LEU A 51 -22.61 9.97 -11.07
CA LEU A 51 -21.78 10.98 -10.39
C LEU A 51 -21.83 12.36 -11.07
N LEU A 52 -22.04 12.39 -12.39
CA LEU A 52 -22.14 13.63 -13.15
C LEU A 52 -23.55 14.25 -13.06
N GLU A 53 -24.62 13.44 -12.97
CA GLU A 53 -25.99 13.96 -12.78
C GLU A 53 -26.21 14.59 -11.40
N GLU A 54 -25.60 14.04 -10.33
CA GLU A 54 -25.69 14.58 -8.96
C GLU A 54 -25.18 16.04 -8.84
N GLY A 55 -24.34 16.49 -9.80
CA GLY A 55 -23.81 17.87 -9.84
C GLY A 55 -24.78 18.93 -10.37
N SER A 56 -26.00 18.55 -10.79
CA SER A 56 -26.94 19.47 -11.49
C SER A 56 -28.05 20.06 -10.61
N HIS A 57 -28.06 19.82 -9.30
CA HIS A 57 -29.06 20.39 -8.39
C HIS A 57 -28.58 21.71 -7.74
N PRO A 58 -29.22 22.86 -8.03
CA PRO A 58 -28.94 24.10 -7.31
C PRO A 58 -29.79 24.12 -6.03
N GLY A 59 -29.19 23.85 -4.87
CA GLY A 59 -29.85 24.20 -3.61
C GLY A 59 -29.40 23.40 -2.38
N ALA A 60 -28.45 23.99 -1.66
CA ALA A 60 -28.34 24.09 -0.18
C ALA A 60 -26.88 23.83 0.25
N PRO A 61 -26.29 24.69 1.11
CA PRO A 61 -24.99 24.41 1.68
C PRO A 61 -25.17 23.24 2.65
N ALA A 62 -24.76 22.05 2.24
CA ALA A 62 -24.56 20.94 3.15
C ALA A 62 -23.49 21.37 4.16
N LYS A 63 -23.92 21.52 5.41
CA LYS A 63 -23.07 21.76 6.57
C LYS A 63 -21.91 20.76 6.52
N PRO A 64 -20.65 21.18 6.66
CA PRO A 64 -19.53 20.26 6.59
C PRO A 64 -19.73 19.22 7.68
N VAL A 65 -19.96 17.97 7.26
CA VAL A 65 -19.73 16.82 8.13
C VAL A 65 -18.23 16.88 8.42
N ASP A 66 -17.92 17.12 9.69
CA ASP A 66 -16.58 17.07 10.22
C ASP A 66 -16.05 15.65 10.02
N LEU A 67 -15.44 15.40 8.86
CA LEU A 67 -14.67 14.21 8.58
C LEU A 67 -13.32 14.41 9.27
N ALA A 68 -13.35 14.40 10.60
CA ALA A 68 -12.16 14.09 11.38
C ALA A 68 -11.58 12.79 10.81
N PRO A 69 -10.27 12.75 10.49
CA PRO A 69 -9.61 11.51 10.11
C PRO A 69 -9.98 10.45 11.14
N MET A 70 -10.66 9.40 10.69
CA MET A 70 -11.00 8.28 11.56
C MET A 70 -9.67 7.75 12.09
N GLU A 71 -9.37 8.01 13.36
CA GLU A 71 -8.15 7.52 14.00
C GLU A 71 -8.08 6.02 13.76
N ALA A 72 -7.11 5.61 12.92
CA ALA A 72 -6.79 4.21 12.75
C ALA A 72 -6.45 3.66 14.14
N PRO A 73 -6.91 2.43 14.49
CA PRO A 73 -6.55 1.82 15.77
C PRO A 73 -5.04 1.92 15.97
N GLY A 74 -4.63 2.58 17.06
CA GLY A 74 -3.23 2.79 17.38
C GLY A 74 -2.44 1.46 17.37
N PRO A 75 -1.10 1.53 17.26
CA PRO A 75 -0.26 0.37 17.02
C PRO A 75 -0.61 -0.75 17.99
N LEU A 76 -1.11 -1.87 17.45
CA LEU A 76 -1.52 -3.03 18.24
C LEU A 76 -0.36 -3.43 19.14
N ALA A 77 -0.65 -3.61 20.43
CA ALA A 77 0.34 -4.03 21.41
C ALA A 77 1.11 -5.24 20.85
N PRO A 78 2.46 -5.21 20.83
CA PRO A 78 3.24 -6.30 20.27
C PRO A 78 2.83 -7.63 20.91
N VAL A 79 2.43 -8.59 20.08
CA VAL A 79 2.01 -9.92 20.56
C VAL A 79 3.18 -10.57 21.32
N PRO A 80 2.95 -11.11 22.52
CA PRO A 80 4.00 -11.78 23.29
C PRO A 80 4.60 -12.93 22.48
N SER A 81 5.88 -12.81 22.15
CA SER A 81 6.64 -13.81 21.39
C SER A 81 8.08 -13.87 21.88
N THR A 82 8.75 -15.01 21.65
CA THR A 82 10.16 -15.13 21.97
C THR A 82 10.98 -14.23 21.04
N VAL A 83 11.58 -13.18 21.60
CA VAL A 83 12.40 -12.25 20.83
C VAL A 83 13.62 -12.99 20.27
N CYS A 84 13.72 -13.05 18.94
CA CYS A 84 14.85 -13.60 18.21
C CYS A 84 16.19 -13.09 18.79
N PRO A 85 17.19 -13.96 19.07
CA PRO A 85 18.46 -13.56 19.67
C PRO A 85 19.17 -12.43 18.90
N LEU A 86 19.09 -12.44 17.57
CA LEU A 86 19.65 -11.38 16.74
C LEU A 86 18.92 -10.05 16.95
N ARG A 87 17.59 -10.05 17.01
CA ARG A 87 16.77 -8.85 17.31
C ARG A 87 17.12 -8.27 18.68
N ARG A 88 17.38 -9.11 19.69
CA ARG A 88 17.81 -8.68 21.02
C ARG A 88 19.17 -7.97 21.00
N LYS A 89 20.12 -8.43 20.18
CA LYS A 89 21.42 -7.78 20.00
C LYS A 89 21.28 -6.42 19.33
N LEU A 90 20.42 -6.30 18.30
CA LEU A 90 20.14 -5.03 17.63
C LEU A 90 19.47 -4.01 18.57
N TRP A 91 18.57 -4.48 19.45
CA TRP A 91 17.89 -3.62 20.42
C TRP A 91 18.80 -2.94 21.45
N GLN A 92 20.03 -3.42 21.64
CA GLN A 92 21.00 -2.74 22.52
C GLN A 92 21.33 -1.31 22.04
N ASN A 93 21.11 -1.00 20.77
CA ASN A 93 21.32 0.33 20.19
C ASN A 93 20.01 0.99 19.72
N TYR A 94 18.85 0.52 20.20
CA TYR A 94 17.57 1.07 19.77
C TYR A 94 17.39 2.51 20.25
N ARG A 95 16.81 3.35 19.38
CA ARG A 95 16.46 4.74 19.67
C ARG A 95 15.04 5.01 19.18
N ASN A 96 14.26 5.71 20.00
CA ASN A 96 12.96 6.22 19.60
C ASN A 96 13.18 7.39 18.65
N LEU A 97 12.57 7.34 17.47
CA LEU A 97 12.63 8.38 16.47
C LEU A 97 11.25 9.03 16.31
N THR A 98 11.26 10.30 15.95
CA THR A 98 10.07 11.06 15.56
C THR A 98 10.35 11.75 14.23
N PHE A 99 9.30 11.99 13.45
CA PHE A 99 9.35 12.80 12.24
C PHE A 99 9.51 14.27 12.61
N ASP A 100 10.24 15.02 11.78
CA ASP A 100 10.31 16.47 11.90
C ASP A 100 9.20 17.10 11.02
N PRO A 101 8.21 17.79 11.62
CA PRO A 101 7.11 18.39 10.86
C PRO A 101 7.58 19.47 9.88
N VAL A 102 8.72 20.11 10.12
CA VAL A 102 9.25 21.15 9.23
C VAL A 102 9.77 20.52 7.92
N SER A 103 10.35 19.32 8.01
CA SER A 103 10.86 18.57 6.87
C SER A 103 9.77 17.80 6.10
N ALA A 104 8.58 17.64 6.69
CA ALA A 104 7.54 16.80 6.14
C ALA A 104 6.97 17.41 4.85
N ASN A 105 6.78 16.57 3.83
CA ASN A 105 6.11 16.98 2.60
C ASN A 105 4.67 17.44 2.93
N ARG A 106 4.17 18.47 2.24
CA ARG A 106 2.78 18.96 2.41
C ARG A 106 1.69 17.91 2.19
N TYR A 107 2.01 16.79 1.54
CA TYR A 107 1.11 15.65 1.35
C TYR A 107 1.22 14.60 2.47
N PHE A 108 2.07 14.82 3.47
CA PHE A 108 2.24 13.93 4.60
C PHE A 108 1.51 14.47 5.83
N TYR A 109 0.76 13.59 6.46
CA TYR A 109 0.11 13.84 7.73
C TYR A 109 0.84 13.06 8.82
N LEU A 110 1.26 13.79 9.86
CA LEU A 110 1.93 13.22 11.02
C LEU A 110 0.92 12.95 12.13
N SER A 111 1.05 11.80 12.79
CA SER A 111 0.18 11.38 13.88
C SER A 111 0.98 10.67 14.98
N CYS A 112 0.30 10.35 16.09
CA CYS A 112 0.89 9.68 17.25
C CYS A 112 2.18 10.35 17.77
N GLN A 113 2.12 11.66 18.06
CA GLN A 113 3.27 12.44 18.54
C GLN A 113 4.46 12.37 17.55
N ASP A 114 4.16 12.54 16.26
CA ASP A 114 5.12 12.48 15.17
C ASP A 114 5.85 11.13 15.03
N GLN A 115 5.24 10.03 15.48
CA GLN A 115 5.80 8.67 15.32
C GLN A 115 5.23 7.92 14.13
N GLN A 116 4.17 8.45 13.52
CA GLN A 116 3.52 7.89 12.34
C GLN A 116 3.38 8.96 11.27
N VAL A 117 3.48 8.53 10.02
CA VAL A 117 3.29 9.36 8.84
C VAL A 117 2.41 8.61 7.85
N GLU A 118 1.39 9.28 7.35
CA GLU A 118 0.53 8.78 6.28
C GLU A 118 0.54 9.76 5.12
N SER A 119 0.53 9.22 3.89
CA SER A 119 0.41 10.03 2.68
C SER A 119 -1.05 10.42 2.48
N CYS A 120 -1.38 11.68 2.74
CA CYS A 120 -2.65 12.25 2.34
C CYS A 120 -2.65 12.54 0.83
N PHE A 121 -3.33 11.70 0.06
CA PHE A 121 -3.79 12.07 -1.28
C PHE A 121 -4.90 13.12 -1.16
N LEU A 122 -4.57 14.35 -0.81
CA LEU A 122 -5.49 15.45 -0.99
C LEU A 122 -5.53 15.79 -2.49
N LYS A 123 -6.61 15.36 -3.16
CA LYS A 123 -7.15 16.06 -4.33
C LYS A 123 -7.41 17.51 -3.90
N LYS A 124 -6.38 18.36 -3.95
CA LYS A 124 -6.55 19.79 -3.70
C LYS A 124 -7.25 20.37 -4.93
N THR A 125 -8.58 20.41 -4.88
CA THR A 125 -9.36 21.30 -5.73
C THR A 125 -8.88 22.73 -5.49
N TYR A 126 -8.54 23.38 -6.61
CA TYR A 126 -8.32 24.82 -6.79
C TYR A 126 -8.52 25.69 -5.55
N SER A 127 -7.42 26.13 -4.94
CA SER A 127 -7.23 27.48 -4.36
C SER A 127 -5.83 27.58 -3.77
N ASP A 128 -4.81 27.63 -4.64
CA ASP A 128 -3.56 28.31 -4.31
C ASP A 128 -2.91 28.79 -5.63
N PRO A 129 -2.79 30.10 -5.87
CA PRO A 129 -2.22 30.65 -7.08
C PRO A 129 -0.71 30.84 -6.91
N ASN A 130 0.03 29.78 -6.56
CA ASN A 130 1.49 29.86 -6.66
C ASN A 130 2.14 28.54 -7.12
N PRO A 131 2.55 28.45 -8.39
CA PRO A 131 3.08 27.22 -8.99
C PRO A 131 4.60 27.00 -8.80
N GLN A 132 5.28 27.67 -7.87
CA GLN A 132 6.76 27.67 -7.85
C GLN A 132 7.45 26.72 -6.88
N ASP A 133 6.76 26.07 -5.94
CA ASP A 133 7.40 25.10 -5.04
C ASP A 133 7.02 23.65 -5.38
N LEU A 134 7.32 23.30 -6.64
CA LEU A 134 7.44 21.92 -7.07
C LEU A 134 8.94 21.64 -7.27
N TRP A 135 9.52 20.97 -6.28
CA TRP A 135 10.85 20.33 -6.25
C TRP A 135 12.05 21.20 -5.83
N LEU A 136 12.52 20.96 -4.60
CA LEU A 136 13.90 20.54 -4.32
C LEU A 136 13.87 19.39 -3.32
#